data_AF-A0A7R9DYB4-F1
#
_entry.id   AF-A0A7R9DYB4-F1
#
_cell.length_a   1.000
_cell.length_b   1.000
_cell.length_c   1.000
_cell.angle_alpha   90.00
_cell.angle_beta   90.00
_cell.angle_gamma   90.00
#
_symmetry.space_group_name_H-M   'P 1'
#
loop_
_entity.id
_entity.type
_entity.pdbx_description
1 polymer ?
#
loop_
_entity_poly.entity_id
_entity_poly.type
_entity_poly.pdbx_seq_one_letter_code
_entity_poly.pdbx_strand_id
1 'polypeptide(L)'
;MSFVTAFYVMFQIKERVSKSKHLQLVSGVKILIYWGTSYLWDLVTFFIVTLWILVTMISSQEEGYSTFIELVRYFVVFMSFACGVLPLIYLFSYLYSSPSTGFTRVVMLNAFTGEIARRYPGDRTQQVLERMRVTQQILGT
;
A
#
# COMPACT_ATOMS: atom_id res chain seq x y z
N MET A 1 4.27 4.06 1.85
CA MET A 1 3.02 3.31 2.08
C MET A 1 3.15 2.14 3.07
N SER A 2 4.31 1.47 3.16
CA SER A 2 4.52 0.28 3.99
C SER A 2 4.10 0.40 5.46
N PHE A 3 4.25 1.59 6.05
CA PHE A 3 3.87 1.85 7.44
C PHE A 3 2.35 1.95 7.63
N VAL A 4 1.65 2.64 6.71
CA VAL A 4 0.18 2.76 6.71
C VAL A 4 -0.45 1.38 6.60
N THR A 5 0.02 0.53 5.67
CA THR A 5 -0.50 -0.83 5.51
C THR A 5 -0.26 -1.72 6.72
N ALA A 6 0.87 -1.54 7.40
CA ALA A 6 1.15 -2.32 8.61
C ALA A 6 0.23 -1.93 9.77
N PHE A 7 -0.18 -0.66 9.87
CA PHE A 7 -1.14 -0.24 10.89
C PHE A 7 -2.50 -0.92 10.77
N TYR A 8 -3.01 -1.08 9.55
CA TYR A 8 -4.28 -1.79 9.32
C TYR A 8 -4.24 -3.23 9.84
N VAL A 9 -3.10 -3.92 9.69
CA VAL A 9 -2.90 -5.27 10.25
C VAL A 9 -3.03 -5.30 11.77
N MET A 10 -2.47 -4.30 12.45
CA MET A 10 -2.51 -4.23 13.91
C MET A 10 -3.95 -4.09 14.42
N PHE A 11 -4.76 -3.24 13.79
CA PHE A 11 -6.17 -3.05 14.14
C PHE A 11 -6.97 -4.34 13.94
N GLN A 12 -6.78 -5.01 12.79
CA GLN A 12 -7.41 -6.29 12.47
C GLN A 12 -7.12 -7.39 13.49
N ILE A 13 -5.86 -7.49 13.95
CA ILE A 13 -5.46 -8.49 14.96
C ILE A 13 -6.04 -8.11 16.34
N LYS A 14 -6.02 -6.82 16.71
CA LYS A 14 -6.61 -6.35 17.98
C LYS A 14 -8.09 -6.69 18.07
N GLU A 15 -8.83 -6.51 16.99
CA GLU A 15 -10.26 -6.85 16.93
C GLU A 15 -10.53 -8.35 17.09
N ARG A 16 -9.68 -9.21 16.51
CA ARG A 16 -9.74 -10.66 16.75
C ARG A 16 -9.45 -11.02 18.21
N VAL A 17 -8.40 -10.45 18.80
CA VAL A 17 -7.97 -10.75 20.17
C VAL A 17 -9.01 -10.28 21.20
N SER A 18 -9.64 -9.12 20.96
CA SER A 18 -10.72 -8.60 21.80
C SER A 18 -12.04 -9.37 21.66
N LYS A 19 -12.13 -10.33 20.73
CA LYS A 19 -13.35 -11.10 20.40
C LYS A 19 -14.58 -10.22 20.10
N SER A 20 -14.40 -8.99 19.64
CA SER A 20 -15.51 -8.07 19.32
C SER A 20 -16.44 -8.65 18.25
N LYS A 21 -15.88 -9.44 17.31
CA LYS A 21 -16.65 -10.25 16.34
C LYS A 21 -17.64 -11.21 17.00
N HIS A 22 -17.23 -11.87 18.08
CA HIS A 22 -18.10 -12.81 18.80
C HIS A 22 -19.23 -12.08 19.52
N LEU A 23 -18.93 -10.93 20.14
CA LEU A 23 -19.94 -10.12 20.82
C LEU A 23 -21.00 -9.61 19.85
N GLN A 24 -20.59 -9.11 18.68
CA GLN A 24 -21.51 -8.63 17.65
C GLN A 24 -22.35 -9.76 17.03
N LEU A 25 -21.81 -10.98 16.93
CA LEU A 25 -22.56 -12.16 16.50
C LEU A 25 -23.60 -12.60 17.55
N VAL A 26 -23.25 -12.55 18.84
CA VAL A 26 -24.19 -12.83 19.94
C VAL A 26 -25.32 -11.79 19.99
N SER A 27 -25.07 -10.56 19.53
CA SER A 27 -26.09 -9.52 19.36
C SER A 27 -26.98 -9.68 18.12
N GLY A 28 -26.81 -10.74 17.33
CA GLY A 28 -27.68 -11.05 16.18
C GLY A 28 -27.29 -10.39 14.85
N VAL A 29 -26.10 -9.80 14.75
CA VAL A 29 -25.61 -9.23 13.48
C VAL A 29 -25.22 -10.34 12.51
N LYS A 30 -25.69 -10.25 11.26
CA LYS A 30 -25.30 -11.20 10.20
C LYS A 30 -23.82 -11.03 9.86
N ILE A 31 -23.09 -12.14 9.78
CA ILE A 31 -21.64 -12.16 9.49
C ILE A 31 -21.26 -11.44 8.18
N LEU A 32 -22.12 -11.51 7.15
CA LEU A 32 -21.89 -10.84 5.86
C LEU A 32 -21.92 -9.31 5.98
N ILE A 33 -22.83 -8.77 6.79
CA ILE A 33 -22.95 -7.32 7.03
C ILE A 33 -21.73 -6.84 7.80
N TYR A 34 -21.27 -7.64 8.76
CA TYR A 34 -20.05 -7.33 9.51
C TYR A 34 -18.84 -7.19 8.58
N TRP A 35 -18.55 -8.20 7.75
CA TRP A 35 -17.42 -8.15 6.82
C TRP A 35 -17.54 -7.01 5.80
N GLY A 36 -18.74 -6.77 5.27
CA GLY A 36 -18.99 -5.67 4.34
C GLY A 36 -18.72 -4.30 4.96
N THR A 37 -19.24 -4.07 6.18
CA THR A 37 -19.04 -2.81 6.90
C THR A 37 -17.58 -2.60 7.31
N SER A 38 -16.89 -3.64 7.81
CA SER A 38 -15.46 -3.55 8.15
C SER A 38 -14.61 -3.21 6.92
N TYR A 39 -14.85 -3.90 5.80
CA TYR A 39 -14.13 -3.62 4.55
C TYR A 39 -14.40 -2.21 4.02
N LEU A 40 -15.67 -1.77 4.06
CA LEU A 40 -16.04 -0.42 3.64
C LEU A 40 -15.39 0.65 4.53
N TRP A 41 -15.35 0.42 5.84
CA TRP A 41 -14.72 1.32 6.79
C TRP A 41 -13.21 1.45 6.55
N ASP A 42 -12.53 0.32 6.29
CA ASP A 42 -11.12 0.33 5.94
C ASP A 42 -10.85 1.08 4.62
N LEU A 43 -11.73 0.94 3.62
CA LEU A 43 -11.63 1.70 2.37
C LEU A 43 -11.82 3.21 2.59
N VAL A 44 -12.80 3.62 3.40
CA VAL A 44 -13.06 5.04 3.70
C VAL A 44 -11.89 5.67 4.44
N THR A 45 -11.34 4.99 5.46
CA THR A 45 -10.18 5.49 6.19
C THR A 45 -8.94 5.56 5.29
N PHE A 46 -8.74 4.59 4.39
CA PHE A 46 -7.63 4.61 3.45
C PHE A 46 -7.76 5.75 2.45
N PHE A 47 -8.97 6.04 1.98
CA PHE A 47 -9.26 7.19 1.13
C PHE A 47 -8.89 8.51 1.83
N ILE A 48 -9.25 8.67 3.11
CA ILE A 48 -8.88 9.85 3.90
C ILE A 48 -7.36 10.00 4.01
N VAL A 49 -6.63 8.92 4.32
CA VAL A 49 -5.16 8.94 4.39
C VAL A 49 -4.55 9.29 3.03
N THR A 50 -5.11 8.76 1.95
CA THR A 50 -4.67 9.05 0.59
C THR A 50 -4.85 10.53 0.25
N LEU A 51 -5.98 11.13 0.61
CA LEU A 51 -6.21 12.57 0.44
C LEU A 51 -5.17 13.40 1.21
N TRP A 52 -4.87 13.05 2.46
CA TRP A 52 -3.82 13.72 3.23
C TRP A 52 -2.46 13.67 2.54
N ILE A 53 -2.09 12.50 2.00
CA ILE A 53 -0.83 12.34 1.25
C ILE A 53 -0.83 13.21 -0.01
N LEU A 54 -1.93 13.25 -0.76
CA LEU A 54 -2.04 14.12 -1.94
C LEU A 54 -1.92 15.61 -1.57
N VAL A 55 -2.54 16.05 -0.48
CA VAL A 55 -2.41 17.44 0.02
C VAL A 55 -0.94 17.76 0.31
N THR A 56 -0.22 16.86 1.00
CA THR A 56 1.21 17.07 1.27
C THR A 56 2.05 17.12 -0.01
N MET A 57 1.72 16.32 -1.03
CA MET A 57 2.41 16.38 -2.32
C MET A 57 2.19 17.69 -3.05
N ILE A 58 0.97 18.24 -3.00
CA ILE A 58 0.66 19.55 -3.57
C ILE A 58 1.43 20.66 -2.82
N SER A 59 1.52 20.56 -1.49
CA SER A 59 2.26 21.55 -0.68
C SER A 59 3.76 21.55 -0.93
N SER A 60 4.35 20.42 -1.30
CA SER A 60 5.79 20.32 -1.57
C SER A 60 6.24 20.96 -2.90
N GLN A 61 5.33 21.29 -3.82
CA GLN A 61 5.59 21.99 -5.10
C GLN A 61 6.82 21.50 -5.90
N GLU A 62 7.12 20.21 -5.86
CA GLU A 62 8.21 19.62 -6.65
C GLU A 62 7.83 19.52 -8.14
N GLU A 63 8.78 19.77 -9.04
CA GLU A 63 8.57 19.66 -10.50
C GLU A 63 8.21 18.20 -10.87
N GLY A 64 7.03 18.01 -11.49
CA GLY A 64 6.48 16.68 -11.82
C GLY A 64 5.38 16.16 -10.89
N TYR A 65 4.93 16.96 -9.92
CA TYR A 65 3.79 16.64 -9.04
C TYR A 65 2.62 17.64 -9.14
N SER A 66 2.77 18.70 -9.92
CA SER A 66 1.80 19.80 -10.00
C SER A 66 0.73 19.61 -11.08
N THR A 67 0.89 18.65 -12.01
CA THR A 67 -0.10 18.47 -13.08
C THR A 67 -1.28 17.64 -12.57
N PHE A 68 -2.51 18.08 -12.89
CA PHE A 68 -3.74 17.36 -12.50
C PHE A 68 -3.73 15.88 -12.92
N ILE A 69 -3.19 15.59 -14.11
CA ILE A 69 -3.11 14.21 -14.64
C ILE A 69 -2.19 13.32 -13.78
N GLU A 70 -1.11 13.87 -13.23
CA GLU A 70 -0.17 13.15 -12.38
C GLU A 70 -0.80 12.86 -11.02
N LEU A 71 -1.48 13.85 -10.44
CA LEU A 71 -2.22 13.70 -9.18
C LEU A 71 -3.27 12.59 -9.26
N VAL A 72 -4.05 12.56 -10.35
CA VAL A 72 -5.03 11.50 -10.61
C VAL A 72 -4.35 10.14 -10.78
N ARG A 73 -3.19 10.09 -11.43
CA ARG A 73 -2.41 8.85 -11.59
C ARG A 73 -1.97 8.29 -10.24
N TYR A 74 -1.46 9.13 -9.34
CA TYR A 74 -1.10 8.71 -7.98
C TYR A 74 -2.32 8.22 -7.21
N PHE A 75 -3.44 8.94 -7.29
CA PHE A 75 -4.69 8.53 -6.66
C PHE A 75 -5.15 7.13 -7.11
N VAL A 76 -5.15 6.85 -8.42
CA VAL A 76 -5.55 5.54 -8.96
C VAL A 76 -4.60 4.43 -8.50
N VAL A 77 -3.29 4.68 -8.46
CA VAL A 77 -2.29 3.73 -7.97
C VAL A 77 -2.52 3.42 -6.48
N PHE A 78 -2.78 4.43 -5.67
CA PHE A 78 -3.05 4.25 -4.24
C PHE A 78 -4.33 3.47 -3.99
N MET A 79 -5.40 3.76 -4.73
CA MET A 79 -6.65 3.03 -4.57
C MET A 79 -6.56 1.57 -5.04
N SER A 80 -5.85 1.34 -6.14
CA SER A 80 -5.57 -0.02 -6.64
C SER A 80 -4.73 -0.82 -5.64
N PHE A 81 -3.75 -0.18 -5.01
CA PHE A 81 -2.95 -0.77 -3.95
C PHE A 81 -3.77 -1.13 -2.71
N ALA A 82 -4.70 -0.26 -2.29
CA ALA A 82 -5.61 -0.52 -1.17
C ALA A 82 -6.46 -1.78 -1.41
N CYS A 83 -7.08 -1.87 -2.59
CA CYS A 83 -7.91 -3.01 -2.96
C CYS A 83 -7.14 -4.34 -2.99
N GLY A 84 -5.85 -4.33 -3.34
CA GLY A 84 -5.01 -5.53 -3.33
C GLY A 84 -4.50 -5.89 -1.93
N VAL A 85 -4.07 -4.90 -1.16
CA VAL A 85 -3.39 -5.13 0.13
C VAL A 85 -4.38 -5.44 1.26
N LEU A 86 -5.60 -4.87 1.25
CA LEU A 86 -6.59 -5.10 2.29
C LEU A 86 -7.01 -6.58 2.41
N PRO A 87 -7.41 -7.28 1.32
CA PRO A 87 -7.70 -8.73 1.41
C PRO A 87 -6.50 -9.55 1.89
N LEU A 88 -5.30 -9.17 1.46
CA LEU A 88 -4.06 -9.83 1.86
C LEU A 88 -3.78 -9.64 3.37
N ILE A 89 -4.00 -8.45 3.91
CA ILE A 89 -3.91 -8.16 5.34
C ILE A 89 -4.93 -8.99 6.13
N TYR A 90 -6.15 -9.15 5.61
CA TYR A 90 -7.17 -9.98 6.24
C TYR A 90 -6.70 -11.44 6.33
N LEU A 91 -6.10 -11.97 5.26
CA LEU A 91 -5.48 -13.31 5.24
C LEU A 91 -4.31 -13.41 6.24
N PHE A 92 -3.38 -12.46 6.22
CA PHE A 92 -2.22 -12.45 7.12
C PHE A 92 -2.61 -12.29 8.59
N SER A 93 -3.69 -11.57 8.87
CA SER A 93 -4.20 -11.40 10.23
C SER A 93 -4.47 -12.75 10.88
N TYR A 94 -4.94 -13.77 10.14
CA TYR A 94 -5.21 -15.11 10.68
C TYR A 94 -3.97 -15.87 11.17
N LEU A 95 -2.80 -15.58 10.59
CA LEU A 95 -1.55 -16.28 10.91
C LEU A 95 -0.92 -15.84 12.24
N TYR A 96 -1.39 -14.72 12.82
CA TYR A 96 -0.75 -14.11 13.98
C TYR A 96 -1.72 -13.86 15.13
N SER A 97 -1.30 -14.23 16.35
CA SER A 97 -2.09 -14.03 17.58
C SER A 97 -1.76 -12.73 18.32
N SER A 98 -0.57 -12.15 18.09
CA SER A 98 -0.12 -10.91 18.73
C SER A 98 -0.12 -9.73 17.75
N PRO A 99 -0.79 -8.59 18.06
CA PRO A 99 -0.85 -7.43 17.17
C PRO A 99 0.52 -6.82 16.85
N SER A 100 1.42 -6.76 17.84
CA SER A 100 2.76 -6.17 17.66
C SER A 100 3.63 -7.02 16.74
N THR A 101 3.59 -8.35 16.89
CA THR A 101 4.33 -9.28 16.03
C THR A 101 3.82 -9.24 14.59
N GLY A 102 2.50 -9.14 14.39
CA GLY A 102 1.91 -9.00 13.06
C GLY A 102 2.34 -7.71 12.38
N PHE A 103 2.31 -6.58 13.11
CA PHE A 103 2.80 -5.30 12.62
C PHE A 103 4.25 -5.36 12.15
N THR A 104 5.18 -5.81 13.02
CA THR A 104 6.61 -5.84 12.71
C THR A 104 6.92 -6.71 11.50
N ARG A 105 6.28 -7.89 11.39
CA ARG A 105 6.51 -8.80 10.25
C ARG A 105 6.02 -8.21 8.93
N VAL A 106 4.87 -7.55 8.92
CA VAL A 106 4.35 -6.91 7.70
C VAL A 106 5.19 -5.71 7.28
N VAL A 107 5.69 -4.91 8.24
CA VAL A 107 6.66 -3.83 7.93
C VAL A 107 7.94 -4.43 7.32
N MET A 108 8.49 -5.48 7.92
CA MET A 108 9.71 -6.14 7.43
C MET A 108 9.51 -6.66 5.99
N LEU A 109 8.43 -7.39 5.71
CA LEU A 109 8.15 -7.92 4.37
C LEU A 109 8.03 -6.81 3.32
N ASN A 110 7.33 -5.72 3.65
CA ASN A 110 7.23 -4.57 2.75
C ASN A 110 8.58 -3.88 2.54
N ALA A 111 9.41 -3.77 3.58
CA ALA A 111 10.75 -3.17 3.48
C ALA A 111 11.67 -4.03 2.59
N PHE A 112 11.71 -5.35 2.80
CA PHE A 112 12.48 -6.26 1.96
C PHE A 112 12.06 -6.21 0.49
N THR A 113 10.75 -6.19 0.23
CA THR A 113 10.23 -6.07 -1.13
C THR A 113 10.66 -4.75 -1.78
N GLY A 114 10.67 -3.66 -1.01
CA GLY A 114 11.16 -2.35 -1.46
C GLY A 114 12.64 -2.37 -1.83
N GLU A 115 13.49 -2.98 -1.00
CA GLU A 115 14.94 -3.11 -1.28
C GLU A 115 15.21 -3.99 -2.50
N ILE A 116 14.48 -5.10 -2.66
CA ILE A 116 14.60 -5.96 -3.83
C ILE A 116 14.17 -5.20 -5.09
N ALA A 117 13.03 -4.51 -5.06
CA ALA A 117 12.56 -3.70 -6.19
C ALA A 117 13.56 -2.59 -6.56
N ARG A 118 14.17 -1.94 -5.56
CA ARG A 118 15.23 -0.94 -5.77
C ARG A 118 16.48 -1.55 -6.43
N ARG A 119 16.82 -2.80 -6.11
CA ARG A 119 18.00 -3.51 -6.64
C ARG A 119 17.85 -3.91 -8.11
N TYR A 120 16.62 -3.96 -8.64
CA TYR A 120 16.34 -4.21 -10.06
C TYR A 120 15.81 -2.94 -10.78
N PRO A 121 16.59 -1.86 -10.90
CA PRO A 121 16.24 -0.80 -11.83
C PRO A 121 16.59 -1.32 -13.22
N GLY A 122 15.55 -1.59 -14.03
CA GLY A 122 15.59 -2.11 -15.39
C GLY A 122 16.97 -2.12 -16.07
N ASP A 123 17.56 -3.30 -16.16
CA ASP A 123 18.72 -3.60 -17.03
C ASP A 123 18.52 -3.07 -18.47
N ARG A 124 17.25 -2.99 -18.92
CA ARG A 124 16.87 -2.41 -20.21
C ARG A 124 17.10 -0.90 -20.35
N THR A 125 16.95 -0.08 -19.31
CA THR A 125 17.17 1.39 -19.46
C THR A 125 18.66 1.72 -19.47
N GLN A 126 19.48 1.02 -18.68
CA GLN A 126 20.93 1.20 -18.71
C GLN A 126 21.55 0.66 -20.01
N GLN A 127 21.13 -0.52 -20.49
CA GLN A 127 21.60 -1.03 -21.78
C GLN A 127 21.19 -0.16 -22.97
N VAL A 128 20.00 0.44 -22.96
CA VAL A 128 19.56 1.34 -24.04
C VAL A 128 20.33 2.67 -24.00
N LEU A 129 20.63 3.19 -22.81
CA LEU A 129 21.47 4.39 -22.65
C LEU A 129 22.91 4.14 -23.10
N GLU A 130 23.48 2.97 -22.80
CA GLU A 130 24.80 2.59 -23.33
C GLU A 130 24.77 2.43 -24.86
N ARG A 131 23.77 1.74 -25.41
CA ARG A 131 23.63 1.61 -26.88
C ARG A 131 23.47 2.96 -27.58
N MET A 132 22.72 3.90 -26.99
CA MET A 132 22.57 5.25 -27.53
C MET A 132 23.89 6.04 -27.48
N ARG A 133 24.68 5.93 -26.40
CA ARG A 133 26.01 6.57 -26.31
C ARG A 133 26.99 6.00 -27.33
N VAL A 134 27.04 4.67 -27.48
CA VAL A 134 27.92 4.00 -28.46
C VAL A 134 27.54 4.39 -29.90
N THR A 135 26.25 4.46 -30.22
CA THR A 135 25.77 4.84 -31.55
C THR A 135 26.09 6.31 -31.88
N GLN A 136 25.94 7.22 -30.92
CA GLN A 136 26.32 8.63 -31.08
C GLN A 136 27.83 8.81 -31.29
N GLN A 137 28.66 7.99 -30.63
CA GLN A 137 30.11 8.05 -30.76
C GLN A 137 30.61 7.53 -32.12
N ILE A 138 29.87 6.64 -32.78
CA ILE A 138 30.18 6.10 -34.11
C ILE A 138 29.71 7.04 -35.24
N LEU A 139 28.60 7.77 -35.04
CA LEU A 139 28.05 8.72 -36.04
C LEU A 139 28.68 10.11 -36.02
N GLY A 140 29.48 10.44 -34.99
CA GLY A 140 30.14 11.73 -34.82
C GLY A 140 31.56 11.84 -35.40
N THR A 141 32.05 10.81 -36.10
CA THR A 141 33.35 10.75 -36.81
C THR A 141 33.12 10.46 -38.28
#